data_AF-A0A2V6E779-F1
#
_entry.id   AF-A0A2V6E779-F1
#
_cell.length_a   1.000
_cell.length_b   1.000
_cell.length_c   1.000
_cell.angle_alpha   90.00
_cell.angle_beta   90.00
_cell.angle_gamma   90.00
#
_symmetry.space_group_name_H-M   'P 1'
#
loop_
_entity.id
_entity.type
_entity.pdbx_description
1 polymer ?
#
loop_
_entity_poly.entity_id
_entity_poly.type
_entity_poly.pdbx_seq_one_letter_code
_entity_poly.pdbx_strand_id
1 'polypeptide(L)' 'MVPLWLHAEESMPEFAPDLRLVLNLVSRSACTAYDCEFAAVASERGMPLVSADQQLPRAFPAIAISLAEFVDR' A
#
# COMPACT_ATOMS: atom_id res chain seq x y z
N MET A 1 21.13 -26.96 6.29
CA MET A 1 20.59 -26.35 5.05
C MET A 1 19.46 -25.43 5.47
N VAL A 2 19.74 -24.13 5.53
CA VAL A 2 18.75 -23.12 5.90
C VAL A 2 17.82 -22.89 4.71
N PRO A 3 16.49 -22.79 4.89
CA PRO A 3 15.60 -22.59 3.77
C PRO A 3 15.77 -21.23 3.09
N LEU A 4 15.53 -21.17 1.78
CA LEU A 4 15.63 -19.94 0.97
C LEU A 4 14.77 -18.78 1.49
N TRP A 5 13.64 -19.06 2.16
CA TRP A 5 12.79 -18.03 2.76
C TRP A 5 13.43 -17.35 3.99
N LEU A 6 14.34 -18.01 4.70
CA LEU A 6 15.04 -17.41 5.85
C LEU A 6 15.98 -16.28 5.40
N HIS A 7 16.56 -16.38 4.21
CA HIS A 7 17.42 -15.32 3.64
C HIS A 7 16.62 -14.18 3.00
N ALA A 8 15.36 -14.44 2.65
CA ALA A 8 14.45 -13.42 2.14
C ALA A 8 14.00 -12.46 3.25
N GLU A 9 13.73 -12.97 4.47
CA GLU A 9 13.39 -12.13 5.63
C GLU A 9 14.55 -11.22 6.06
N GLU A 10 15.79 -11.72 6.10
CA GLU A 10 16.97 -10.93 6.46
C GLU A 10 17.30 -9.81 5.45
N SER A 11 16.83 -9.94 4.20
CA SER A 11 17.09 -8.98 3.13
C SER A 11 15.91 -8.03 2.87
N MET A 12 14.77 -8.26 3.52
CA MET A 12 13.57 -7.46 3.32
C MET A 12 13.69 -6.19 4.16
N PRO A 13 13.79 -5.01 3.53
CA PRO A 13 13.89 -3.77 4.29
C PRO A 13 12.65 -3.62 5.17
N GLU A 14 12.83 -3.20 6.42
CA GLU A 14 11.72 -2.74 7.24
C GLU A 14 11.14 -1.49 6.57
N PHE A 15 9.92 -1.61 6.05
CA PHE A 15 9.22 -0.53 5.36
C PHE A 15 8.32 0.18 6.35
N ALA A 16 8.87 1.19 7.03
CA ALA A 16 8.06 2.15 7.76
C ALA A 16 7.64 3.27 6.79
N PRO A 17 6.34 3.45 6.48
CA PRO A 17 5.88 4.62 5.71
C PRO A 17 6.13 5.92 6.52
N ASP A 18 6.14 7.08 5.85
CA ASP A 18 6.07 8.35 6.57
C ASP A 18 4.75 8.43 7.37
N LEU A 19 4.85 8.32 8.69
CA LEU A 19 3.71 8.39 9.59
C LEU A 19 2.91 9.70 9.44
N ARG A 20 3.56 10.80 9.03
CA ARG A 20 2.86 12.06 8.76
C ARG A 20 1.96 11.93 7.54
N LEU A 21 2.39 11.23 6.51
CA LEU A 21 1.58 10.94 5.34
C LEU A 21 0.43 10.00 5.71
N VAL A 22 0.69 8.93 6.49
CA VAL A 22 -0.36 8.03 6.97
C VAL A 22 -1.44 8.80 7.74
N LEU A 23 -1.06 9.62 8.72
CA LEU A 23 -2.00 10.42 9.49
C LEU A 23 -2.75 11.45 8.63
N ASN A 24 -2.10 12.02 7.61
CA ASN A 24 -2.77 12.91 6.66
C ASN A 24 -3.85 12.17 5.87
N LEU A 25 -3.54 10.97 5.34
CA LEU A 25 -4.49 10.15 4.59
C LEU A 25 -5.65 9.66 5.46
N VAL A 26 -5.38 9.26 6.71
CA VAL A 26 -6.42 8.90 7.69
C VAL A 26 -7.35 10.09 7.93
N SER A 27 -6.80 11.29 8.13
CA SER A 27 -7.62 12.48 8.41
C SER A 27 -8.53 12.92 7.26
N ARG A 28 -8.30 12.41 6.05
CA ARG A 28 -8.99 12.83 4.81
C ARG A 28 -9.85 11.72 4.20
N SER A 29 -9.96 10.57 4.85
CA SER A 29 -10.69 9.42 4.33
C SER A 29 -11.48 8.72 5.43
N ALA A 30 -12.36 7.80 5.04
CA ALA A 30 -13.00 6.86 5.96
C ALA A 30 -12.19 5.55 6.11
N CYS A 31 -10.98 5.51 5.57
CA CYS A 31 -10.11 4.34 5.60
C CYS A 31 -9.43 4.18 6.95
N THR A 32 -9.08 2.94 7.30
CA THR A 32 -8.35 2.67 8.54
C THR A 32 -6.89 3.13 8.43
N ALA A 33 -6.20 3.23 9.57
CA ALA A 33 -4.75 3.50 9.56
C ALA A 33 -3.97 2.43 8.78
N TYR A 34 -4.43 1.18 8.83
CA TYR A 34 -3.87 0.06 8.06
C TYR A 34 -3.97 0.31 6.55
N ASP A 35 -5.16 0.66 6.06
CA ASP A 35 -5.36 0.98 4.64
C ASP A 35 -4.52 2.19 4.18
N CYS A 36 -4.41 3.20 5.04
CA CYS A 36 -3.65 4.41 4.76
C CYS A 36 -2.14 4.18 4.75
N GLU A 37 -1.64 3.20 5.50
CA GLU A 37 -0.23 2.79 5.47
C GLU A 37 0.15 2.23 4.09
N PHE A 38 -0.66 1.33 3.52
CA PHE A 38 -0.41 0.84 2.16
C PHE A 38 -0.54 1.92 1.10
N ALA A 39 -1.50 2.84 1.24
CA ALA A 39 -1.63 3.98 0.35
C ALA A 39 -0.42 4.94 0.44
N ALA A 40 0.14 5.16 1.64
CA ALA A 40 1.33 5.95 1.83
C ALA A 40 2.56 5.32 1.13
N VAL A 41 2.82 4.03 1.36
CA VAL A 41 3.93 3.32 0.70
C VAL A 41 3.82 3.39 -0.82
N ALA A 42 2.62 3.14 -1.36
CA ALA A 42 2.35 3.21 -2.79
C ALA A 42 2.64 4.61 -3.37
N SER A 43 2.15 5.65 -2.68
CA SER A 43 2.39 7.06 -3.05
C SER A 43 3.86 7.43 -3.01
N GLU A 44 4.60 7.06 -1.97
CA GLU A 44 6.03 7.36 -1.81
C GLU A 44 6.88 6.68 -2.88
N ARG A 45 6.45 5.50 -3.34
CA ARG A 45 7.15 4.71 -4.36
C ARG A 45 6.70 5.02 -5.78
N GLY A 46 5.65 5.82 -5.96
CA GLY A 46 5.06 6.10 -7.26
C GLY A 46 4.52 4.84 -7.96
N MET A 47 4.07 3.85 -7.18
CA MET A 47 3.51 2.60 -7.67
C MET A 47 2.02 2.52 -7.33
N PRO A 48 1.18 1.90 -8.17
CA PRO A 48 -0.24 1.76 -7.85
C PRO A 48 -0.45 0.76 -6.70
N LEU A 49 -1.31 1.12 -5.75
CA LEU A 49 -1.87 0.19 -4.77
C LEU A 49 -2.98 -0.64 -5.43
N VAL A 50 -2.71 -1.90 -5.73
CA VAL A 50 -3.73 -2.81 -6.29
C VAL A 50 -4.51 -3.47 -5.15
N SER A 51 -5.84 -3.34 -5.14
CA SER A 51 -6.67 -3.94 -4.10
C SER A 51 -7.97 -4.54 -4.64
N ALA A 52 -8.44 -5.59 -3.97
CA ALA A 52 -9.80 -6.11 -4.12
C ALA A 52 -10.84 -5.24 -3.40
N ASP A 53 -10.41 -4.53 -2.35
CA ASP A 53 -11.25 -3.62 -1.60
C ASP A 53 -11.57 -2.38 -2.43
N GLN A 54 -12.85 -2.22 -2.76
CA GLN A 54 -13.35 -1.13 -3.57
C GLN A 54 -13.35 0.23 -2.84
N GLN A 55 -13.19 0.24 -1.51
CA GLN A 55 -13.08 1.48 -0.75
C GLN A 55 -11.78 2.22 -1.07
N LEU A 56 -10.68 1.50 -1.30
CA LEU A 56 -9.36 2.08 -1.56
C LEU A 56 -9.31 2.88 -2.88
N PRO A 57 -9.69 2.34 -4.06
CA PRO A 57 -9.75 3.13 -5.30
C PRO A 57 -10.72 4.32 -5.23
N ARG A 58 -11.77 4.24 -4.40
CA ARG A 58 -12.70 5.37 -4.20
C ARG A 58 -12.10 6.46 -3.32
N ALA A 59 -11.41 6.08 -2.25
CA ALA A 59 -10.79 7.02 -1.32
C ALA A 59 -9.52 7.66 -1.92
N PHE A 60 -8.76 6.90 -2.71
CA PHE A 60 -7.46 7.31 -3.23
C PHE A 60 -7.34 7.02 -4.74
N PRO A 61 -8.18 7.60 -5.61
CA PRO A 61 -8.22 7.25 -7.04
C PRO A 61 -6.92 7.55 -7.82
N ALA A 62 -6.04 8.40 -7.27
CA ALA A 62 -4.72 8.67 -7.86
C ALA A 62 -3.65 7.66 -7.43
N ILE A 63 -3.91 6.85 -6.40
CA ILE A 63 -2.94 5.95 -5.77
C ILE A 63 -3.37 4.48 -5.95
N ALA A 64 -4.66 4.19 -5.83
CA ALA A 64 -5.18 2.83 -5.76
C ALA A 64 -6.03 2.46 -6.99
N ILE A 65 -5.89 1.21 -7.44
CA ILE A 65 -6.63 0.63 -8.57
C ILE A 65 -7.24 -0.72 -8.19
N SER A 66 -8.29 -1.11 -8.90
CA SER A 66 -8.91 -2.43 -8.69
C SER A 66 -8.09 -3.56 -9.32
N LEU A 67 -8.32 -4.79 -8.86
CA LEU A 67 -7.73 -5.98 -9.50
C LEU A 67 -8.07 -6.08 -10.99
N ALA A 68 -9.30 -5.76 -11.38
CA ALA A 68 -9.73 -5.80 -12.77
C ALA A 68 -8.94 -4.78 -13.62
N GLU A 69 -8.83 -3.53 -13.14
CA GLU A 69 -8.03 -2.50 -13.81
C GLU A 69 -6.55 -2.89 -13.92
N PHE A 70 -6.00 -3.57 -12.91
CA PHE A 70 -4.61 -4.02 -12.96
C PHE A 70 -4.36 -5.11 -14.02
N VAL A 71 -5.29 -6.04 -14.20
CA VAL A 71 -5.17 -7.12 -15.19
C VAL A 71 -5.34 -6.61 -16.63
N ASP A 72 -6.10 -5.53 -16.82
CA ASP A 72 -6.35 -4.93 -18.13
C ASP A 72 -5.22 -3.99 -18.61
N ARG A 73 -4.19 -3.74 -17.80
CA ARG A 73 -3.01 -2.92 -18.14
C ARG A 73 -1.89 -3.73 -18.77
#